data_AF-A0AAE0G6F8-F1
#
_entry.id   AF-A0AAE0G6F8-F1
#
_cell.length_a   1.000
_cell.length_b   1.000
_cell.length_c   1.000
_cell.angle_alpha   90.00
_cell.angle_beta   90.00
_cell.angle_gamma   90.00
#
_symmetry.space_group_name_H-M   'P 1'
#
loop_
_entity.id
_entity.type
_entity.pdbx_description
1 polymer ?
#
loop_
_entity_poly.entity_id
_entity_poly.type
_entity_poly.pdbx_seq_one_letter_code
_entity_poly.pdbx_strand_id
1 'polypeptide(L)'
;MPISYALIARSTAVLAEFSTKEDNATEVARAVLQKLPFGEMRISYIVDGSQLHVLVVKPDERASGTLCVMCLAEEAFGRRLPFAFLEEILQRFISAYGKLAGMALTQSYNTEFSRVLFQQMQYFTANANLGLSISTPHMAIKKGPVQKVEQVLGNDRSVHLLSDKTDPLQ
;
A
#
# COMPACT_ATOMS: atom_id res chain seq x y z
N MET A 1 0.53 -8.85 -13.07
CA MET A 1 -0.39 -7.94 -12.37
C MET A 1 0.49 -6.85 -11.79
N PRO A 2 0.54 -5.66 -12.40
CA PRO A 2 1.47 -4.61 -12.04
C PRO A 2 1.29 -4.05 -10.64
N ILE A 3 0.08 -4.09 -10.06
CA ILE A 3 -0.14 -3.89 -8.62
C ILE A 3 -0.54 -5.24 -8.03
N SER A 4 0.26 -5.78 -7.10
CA SER A 4 0.06 -7.13 -6.57
C SER A 4 -0.49 -7.17 -5.14
N TYR A 5 -0.27 -6.12 -4.35
CA TYR A 5 -0.70 -6.00 -2.96
C TYR A 5 -1.13 -4.57 -2.63
N ALA A 6 -2.12 -4.41 -1.76
CA ALA A 6 -2.49 -3.12 -1.20
C ALA A 6 -3.03 -3.24 0.24
N LEU A 7 -2.77 -2.23 1.06
CA LEU A 7 -3.35 -2.11 2.41
C LEU A 7 -3.78 -0.69 2.71
N ILE A 8 -4.71 -0.57 3.66
CA ILE A 8 -5.00 0.65 4.39
C ILE A 8 -4.94 0.39 5.90
N ALA A 9 -4.29 1.28 6.63
CA ALA A 9 -4.06 1.18 8.06
C ALA A 9 -4.33 2.52 8.76
N ARG A 10 -4.70 2.45 10.05
CA ARG A 10 -4.66 3.58 10.96
C ARG A 10 -3.46 3.42 11.88
N SER A 11 -2.50 4.33 11.78
CA SER A 11 -1.19 4.17 12.42
C SER A 11 -0.60 2.81 12.01
N THR A 12 -0.45 1.86 12.94
CA THR A 12 0.04 0.51 12.65
C THR A 12 -1.05 -0.56 12.57
N ALA A 13 -2.32 -0.20 12.82
CA ALA A 13 -3.45 -1.12 12.76
C ALA A 13 -3.97 -1.23 11.33
N VAL A 14 -3.71 -2.37 10.67
CA VAL A 14 -4.22 -2.68 9.33
C VAL A 14 -5.75 -2.81 9.40
N LEU A 15 -6.47 -1.99 8.65
CA LEU A 15 -7.93 -1.95 8.63
C LEU A 15 -8.52 -2.84 7.53
N ALA A 16 -7.85 -2.88 6.38
CA ALA A 16 -8.15 -3.77 5.27
C ALA A 16 -6.90 -3.95 4.41
N GLU A 17 -6.76 -5.12 3.80
CA GLU A 17 -5.69 -5.41 2.84
C GLU A 17 -6.16 -6.43 1.79
N PHE A 18 -5.43 -6.51 0.68
CA PHE A 18 -5.67 -7.50 -0.35
C PHE A 18 -4.37 -7.85 -1.05
N SER A 19 -4.18 -9.15 -1.30
CA SER A 19 -3.08 -9.66 -2.13
C SER A 19 -3.62 -10.46 -3.31
N THR A 20 -3.00 -10.29 -4.47
CA THR A 20 -3.30 -11.06 -5.70
C THR A 20 -2.33 -12.21 -5.91
N LYS A 21 -1.26 -12.26 -5.12
CA LYS A 21 -0.20 -13.28 -5.17
C LYS A 21 0.06 -13.80 -3.75
N GLU A 22 0.44 -15.07 -3.67
CA GLU A 22 1.01 -15.63 -2.44
C GLU A 22 2.51 -15.33 -2.45
N ASP A 23 2.87 -14.16 -1.93
CA ASP A 23 4.24 -13.69 -1.76
C ASP A 23 4.42 -13.05 -0.38
N ASN A 24 5.63 -12.62 -0.08
CA ASN A 24 5.97 -11.97 1.19
C ASN A 24 5.55 -10.49 1.27
N ALA A 25 4.73 -9.98 0.33
CA ALA A 25 4.35 -8.57 0.30
C ALA A 25 3.62 -8.16 1.59
N THR A 26 2.78 -9.04 2.13
CA THR A 26 2.04 -8.80 3.38
C THR A 26 3.00 -8.59 4.55
N GLU A 27 4.02 -9.44 4.67
CA GLU A 27 5.00 -9.38 5.76
C GLU A 27 5.87 -8.14 5.63
N VAL A 28 6.40 -7.87 4.43
CA VAL A 28 7.24 -6.70 4.15
C VAL A 28 6.45 -5.40 4.40
N ALA A 29 5.23 -5.30 3.91
CA ALA A 29 4.42 -4.09 4.08
C ALA A 29 4.09 -3.84 5.55
N ARG A 30 3.72 -4.89 6.31
CA ARG A 30 3.46 -4.76 7.75
C ARG A 30 4.73 -4.43 8.53
N ALA A 31 5.88 -4.98 8.18
CA ALA A 31 7.16 -4.65 8.81
C ALA A 31 7.53 -3.18 8.57
N VAL A 32 7.38 -2.69 7.33
CA VAL A 32 7.59 -1.28 6.99
C VAL A 32 6.62 -0.38 7.77
N LEU A 33 5.34 -0.77 7.86
CA LEU A 33 4.30 -0.03 8.59
C LEU A 33 4.69 0.21 10.06
N GLN A 34 5.30 -0.77 10.74
CA GLN A 34 5.74 -0.63 12.14
C GLN A 34 6.92 0.35 12.30
N LYS A 35 7.67 0.63 11.23
CA LYS A 35 8.88 1.47 11.26
C LYS A 35 8.67 2.86 10.68
N LEU A 36 7.46 3.18 10.19
CA LEU A 36 7.19 4.48 9.60
C LEU A 36 7.33 5.59 10.66
N PRO A 37 7.96 6.73 10.32
CA PRO A 37 8.06 7.86 11.21
C PRO A 37 6.69 8.51 11.41
N PHE A 38 6.55 9.28 12.50
CA PHE A 38 5.35 10.07 12.74
C PHE A 38 5.28 11.25 11.75
N GLY A 39 4.22 11.33 10.95
CA GLY A 39 3.97 12.47 10.07
C GLY A 39 3.38 12.08 8.73
N GLU A 40 3.00 13.08 7.95
CA GLU A 40 2.60 12.87 6.56
C GLU A 40 3.82 12.52 5.72
N MET A 41 3.68 11.54 4.83
CA MET A 41 4.80 11.10 4.00
C MET A 41 4.33 10.52 2.67
N ARG A 42 5.20 10.64 1.68
CA ARG A 42 5.05 10.04 0.35
C ARG A 42 6.42 9.48 -0.05
N ILE A 43 6.57 8.16 -0.05
CA ILE A 43 7.86 7.50 -0.29
C ILE A 43 7.66 6.18 -1.05
N SER A 44 8.71 5.72 -1.71
CA SER A 44 8.75 4.37 -2.30
C SER A 44 9.95 3.60 -1.79
N TYR A 45 9.74 2.33 -1.46
CA TYR A 45 10.79 1.40 -1.06
C TYR A 45 11.00 0.36 -2.15
N ILE A 46 12.23 0.10 -2.53
CA ILE A 46 12.57 -0.99 -3.46
C ILE A 46 12.51 -2.30 -2.67
N VAL A 47 11.77 -3.28 -3.20
CA VAL A 47 11.56 -4.62 -2.65
C VAL A 47 11.72 -5.63 -3.78
N ASP A 48 12.87 -6.28 -3.88
CA ASP A 48 13.15 -7.42 -4.77
C ASP A 48 12.53 -7.31 -6.19
N GLY A 49 12.92 -6.29 -6.96
CA GLY A 49 12.43 -6.05 -8.34
C GLY A 49 11.04 -5.39 -8.43
N SER A 50 10.43 -5.07 -7.30
CA SER A 50 9.19 -4.31 -7.15
C SER A 50 9.41 -3.06 -6.29
N GLN A 51 8.40 -2.22 -6.20
CA GLN A 51 8.39 -1.02 -5.37
C GLN A 51 7.16 -1.01 -4.47
N LEU A 52 7.39 -0.84 -3.17
CA LEU A 52 6.37 -0.60 -2.16
C LEU A 52 6.16 0.91 -2.03
N HIS A 53 5.03 1.40 -2.49
CA HIS A 53 4.65 2.81 -2.41
C HIS A 53 3.88 3.05 -1.11
N VAL A 54 4.20 4.14 -0.41
CA VAL A 54 3.64 4.47 0.90
C VAL A 54 3.15 5.91 0.88
N LEU A 55 1.89 6.09 1.28
CA LEU A 55 1.24 7.37 1.48
C LEU A 55 0.69 7.42 2.90
N VAL A 56 1.22 8.33 3.72
CA VAL A 56 0.70 8.62 5.07
C VAL A 56 0.12 10.02 5.06
N VAL A 57 -1.11 10.14 5.54
CA VAL A 57 -1.86 11.39 5.60
C VAL A 57 -2.54 11.59 6.94
N LYS A 58 -2.77 12.84 7.31
CA LYS A 58 -3.64 13.20 8.43
C LYS A 58 -4.88 13.92 7.89
N PRO A 59 -5.96 13.20 7.56
CA PRO A 59 -7.11 13.78 6.87
C PRO A 59 -7.88 14.81 7.70
N ASP A 60 -7.92 14.67 9.03
CA ASP A 60 -8.45 15.66 9.98
C ASP A 60 -7.88 15.37 11.38
N GLU A 61 -7.48 16.41 12.13
CA GLU A 61 -6.98 16.29 13.51
C GLU A 61 -8.03 15.69 14.47
N ARG A 62 -9.32 15.77 14.15
CA ARG A 62 -10.38 15.48 15.13
C ARG A 62 -11.05 14.10 15.04
N ALA A 63 -10.84 13.29 14.01
CA ALA A 63 -11.73 12.12 13.81
C ALA A 63 -11.11 10.80 13.30
N SER A 64 -10.03 10.80 12.50
CA SER A 64 -9.63 9.57 11.77
C SER A 64 -8.26 9.01 12.14
N GLY A 65 -7.49 9.73 12.96
CA GLY A 65 -6.09 9.40 13.21
C GLY A 65 -5.22 9.50 11.95
N THR A 66 -3.96 9.12 12.07
CA THR A 66 -3.05 9.06 10.91
C THR A 66 -3.40 7.84 10.07
N LEU A 67 -3.74 8.04 8.79
CA LEU A 67 -4.00 6.95 7.84
C LEU A 67 -2.75 6.67 7.02
N CYS A 68 -2.45 5.39 6.84
CA CYS A 68 -1.38 4.90 5.98
C CYS A 68 -2.00 4.03 4.89
N VAL A 69 -1.65 4.28 3.63
CA VAL A 69 -2.05 3.47 2.50
C VAL A 69 -0.78 3.02 1.78
N MET A 70 -0.69 1.73 1.49
CA MET A 70 0.49 1.16 0.85
C MET A 70 0.09 0.23 -0.30
N CYS A 71 0.93 0.16 -1.32
CA CYS A 71 0.75 -0.82 -2.40
C CYS A 71 2.09 -1.30 -2.93
N LEU A 72 2.16 -2.58 -3.30
CA LEU A 72 3.30 -3.16 -3.99
C LEU A 72 3.02 -3.17 -5.49
N ALA A 73 3.94 -2.61 -6.27
CA ALA A 73 3.84 -2.58 -7.72
C ALA A 73 5.17 -2.96 -8.39
N GLU A 74 5.08 -3.53 -9.59
CA GLU A 74 6.25 -3.82 -10.43
C GLU A 74 6.96 -2.52 -10.82
N GLU A 75 8.29 -2.49 -10.83
CA GLU A 75 9.07 -1.27 -11.11
C GLU A 75 8.71 -0.64 -12.47
N ALA A 76 8.44 -1.48 -13.47
CA ALA A 76 8.04 -1.06 -14.82
C ALA A 76 6.72 -0.27 -14.84
N PHE A 77 5.88 -0.41 -13.82
CA PHE A 77 4.62 0.34 -13.68
C PHE A 77 4.84 1.83 -13.34
N GLY A 78 6.07 2.18 -12.97
CA GLY A 78 6.46 3.53 -12.56
C GLY A 78 5.78 3.95 -11.26
N ARG A 79 5.95 5.23 -10.89
CA ARG A 79 5.44 5.75 -9.60
C ARG A 79 4.13 6.51 -9.70
N ARG A 80 3.83 7.09 -10.87
CA ARG A 80 2.64 7.94 -11.05
C ARG A 80 1.35 7.15 -10.80
N LEU A 81 1.24 5.97 -11.40
CA LEU A 81 0.05 5.13 -11.32
C LEU A 81 -0.17 4.53 -9.92
N PRO A 82 0.83 3.93 -9.24
CA PRO A 82 0.67 3.46 -7.86
C PRO A 82 0.21 4.55 -6.90
N PHE A 83 0.82 5.75 -6.96
CA PHE A 83 0.38 6.81 -6.07
C PHE A 83 -1.01 7.34 -6.39
N ALA A 84 -1.41 7.42 -7.67
CA ALA A 84 -2.77 7.76 -8.04
C ALA A 84 -3.78 6.70 -7.52
N PHE A 85 -3.40 5.42 -7.56
CA PHE A 85 -4.16 4.34 -6.93
C PHE A 85 -4.28 4.54 -5.42
N LEU A 86 -3.18 4.85 -4.71
CA LEU A 86 -3.22 5.10 -3.26
C LEU A 86 -4.13 6.28 -2.89
N GLU A 87 -4.10 7.36 -3.66
CA GLU A 87 -4.96 8.53 -3.48
C GLU A 87 -6.44 8.18 -3.68
N GLU A 88 -6.77 7.40 -4.72
CA GLU A 88 -8.14 6.93 -4.99
C GLU A 88 -8.66 6.03 -3.86
N ILE A 89 -7.85 5.06 -3.39
CA ILE A 89 -8.20 4.19 -2.26
C ILE A 89 -8.43 5.01 -0.99
N LEU A 90 -7.55 5.96 -0.70
CA LEU A 90 -7.67 6.84 0.45
C LEU A 90 -8.98 7.64 0.40
N GLN A 91 -9.30 8.25 -0.73
CA GLN A 91 -10.53 9.04 -0.91
C GLN A 91 -11.78 8.18 -0.71
N ARG A 92 -11.83 6.98 -1.30
CA ARG A 92 -12.94 6.04 -1.12
C ARG A 92 -13.10 5.63 0.33
N PHE A 93 -11.99 5.33 1.02
CA PHE A 93 -12.03 4.96 2.42
C PHE A 93 -12.55 6.08 3.33
N ILE A 94 -12.04 7.30 3.15
CA ILE A 94 -12.50 8.48 3.92
C ILE A 94 -13.98 8.75 3.64
N SER A 95 -14.40 8.68 2.37
CA SER A 95 -15.81 8.90 2.01
C SER A 95 -16.74 7.87 2.64
N ALA A 96 -16.31 6.62 2.79
CA ALA A 96 -17.12 5.54 3.36
C ALA A 96 -17.06 5.49 4.90
N TYR A 97 -15.89 5.73 5.50
CA TYR A 97 -15.60 5.40 6.90
C TYR A 97 -14.97 6.53 7.71
N GLY A 98 -14.71 7.71 7.13
CA GLY A 98 -13.86 8.76 7.73
C GLY A 98 -14.20 9.13 9.18
N LYS A 99 -15.49 9.20 9.53
CA LYS A 99 -15.93 9.51 10.91
C LYS A 99 -15.68 8.37 11.92
N LEU A 100 -15.65 7.12 11.46
CA LEU A 100 -15.51 5.92 12.30
C LEU A 100 -14.09 5.36 12.29
N ALA A 101 -13.28 5.75 11.30
CA ALA A 101 -11.92 5.27 11.10
C ALA A 101 -11.03 5.47 12.33
N GLY A 102 -11.24 6.56 13.09
CA GLY A 102 -10.47 6.86 14.30
C GLY A 102 -10.59 5.81 15.41
N MET A 103 -11.70 5.06 15.45
CA MET A 103 -11.97 4.02 16.47
C MET A 103 -11.93 2.60 15.90
N ALA A 104 -11.69 2.45 14.60
CA ALA A 104 -11.68 1.16 13.92
C ALA A 104 -10.68 0.18 14.53
N LEU A 105 -11.08 -1.09 14.62
CA LEU A 105 -10.20 -2.18 15.05
C LEU A 105 -9.43 -2.74 13.85
N THR A 106 -8.35 -3.46 14.14
CA THR A 106 -7.61 -4.23 13.14
C THR A 106 -8.57 -5.12 12.33
N GLN A 107 -8.45 -5.08 11.02
CA GLN A 107 -9.25 -5.86 10.04
C GLN A 107 -10.77 -5.57 10.05
N SER A 108 -11.22 -4.54 10.76
CA SER A 108 -12.66 -4.24 10.91
C SER A 108 -13.40 -3.92 9.60
N TYR A 109 -12.69 -3.48 8.56
CA TYR A 109 -13.28 -3.16 7.26
C TYR A 109 -12.88 -4.14 6.16
N ASN A 110 -12.15 -5.20 6.49
CA ASN A 110 -11.53 -6.05 5.47
C ASN A 110 -12.54 -6.76 4.57
N THR A 111 -13.65 -7.28 5.12
CA THR A 111 -14.67 -8.01 4.36
C THR A 111 -15.22 -7.22 3.18
N GLU A 112 -15.50 -5.94 3.38
CA GLU A 112 -16.06 -5.06 2.35
C GLU A 112 -14.97 -4.37 1.53
N PHE A 113 -13.96 -3.82 2.22
CA PHE A 113 -13.00 -2.95 1.57
C PHE A 113 -11.91 -3.71 0.79
N SER A 114 -11.65 -4.97 1.12
CA SER A 114 -10.76 -5.82 0.31
C SER A 114 -11.26 -6.00 -1.13
N ARG A 115 -12.59 -6.04 -1.33
CA ARG A 115 -13.22 -6.09 -2.65
C ARG A 115 -12.99 -4.80 -3.43
N VAL A 116 -13.07 -3.65 -2.74
CA VAL A 116 -12.77 -2.34 -3.32
C VAL A 116 -11.30 -2.26 -3.73
N LEU A 117 -10.38 -2.72 -2.87
CA LEU A 117 -8.95 -2.80 -3.17
C LEU A 117 -8.72 -3.62 -4.45
N PHE A 118 -9.28 -4.83 -4.53
CA PHE A 118 -9.16 -5.70 -5.69
C PHE A 118 -9.68 -5.06 -6.99
N GLN A 119 -10.88 -4.48 -6.95
CA GLN A 119 -11.47 -3.81 -8.13
C GLN A 119 -10.61 -2.65 -8.63
N GLN A 120 -10.09 -1.83 -7.71
CA GLN A 120 -9.22 -0.71 -8.06
C GLN A 120 -7.86 -1.18 -8.56
N MET A 121 -7.28 -2.24 -7.98
CA MET A 121 -6.04 -2.85 -8.49
C MET A 121 -6.20 -3.31 -9.93
N GLN A 122 -7.32 -3.96 -10.28
CA GLN A 122 -7.62 -4.36 -11.66
C GLN A 122 -7.79 -3.15 -12.58
N TYR A 123 -8.54 -2.14 -12.14
CA TYR A 123 -8.79 -0.93 -12.92
C TYR A 123 -7.49 -0.20 -13.26
N PHE A 124 -6.63 0.06 -12.27
CA PHE A 124 -5.36 0.74 -12.51
C PHE A 124 -4.39 -0.11 -13.34
N THR A 125 -4.36 -1.43 -13.11
CA THR A 125 -3.57 -2.38 -13.92
C THR A 125 -3.98 -2.36 -15.39
N ALA A 126 -5.28 -2.43 -15.69
CA ALA A 126 -5.78 -2.50 -17.06
C ALA A 126 -5.58 -1.17 -17.82
N ASN A 127 -5.75 -0.04 -17.13
CA ASN A 127 -5.67 1.28 -17.75
C ASN A 127 -4.25 1.85 -17.85
N ALA A 128 -3.24 1.17 -17.30
CA ALA A 128 -1.86 1.62 -17.34
C ALA A 128 -1.28 1.72 -18.77
N ASN A 129 -1.65 0.77 -19.63
CA ASN A 129 -1.17 0.72 -21.01
C ASN A 129 -1.90 1.68 -21.95
N LEU A 130 -3.07 2.19 -21.54
CA LEU A 130 -3.90 3.04 -22.39
C LEU A 130 -3.43 4.49 -22.42
N GLY A 131 -2.37 4.84 -21.69
CA GLY A 131 -1.88 6.21 -21.61
C GLY A 131 -2.96 7.19 -21.12
N LEU A 132 -4.05 6.66 -20.55
CA LEU A 132 -5.15 7.44 -20.01
C LEU A 132 -4.50 8.36 -18.99
N SER A 133 -4.50 9.65 -19.34
CA SER A 133 -4.21 10.71 -18.40
C SER A 133 -5.31 10.59 -17.37
N ILE A 134 -5.07 9.78 -16.33
CA ILE A 134 -5.96 9.66 -15.19
C ILE A 134 -6.12 11.09 -14.75
N SER A 135 -7.31 11.64 -15.00
CA SER A 135 -7.66 13.02 -14.73
C SER A 135 -7.89 13.16 -13.23
N THR A 136 -6.93 12.72 -12.43
CA THR A 136 -6.83 13.15 -11.05
C THR A 136 -6.44 14.62 -11.12
N PRO A 137 -7.25 15.54 -10.57
CA PRO A 137 -6.98 16.96 -10.65
C PRO A 137 -5.65 17.24 -9.95
N HIS A 138 -4.64 17.53 -10.76
CA HIS A 138 -3.58 18.50 -10.47
C HIS A 138 -2.99 18.47 -9.05
N MET A 139 -2.54 17.31 -8.55
CA MET A 139 -1.48 17.31 -7.56
C MET A 139 -0.16 17.26 -8.29
N ALA A 140 0.58 18.38 -8.28
CA ALA A 140 1.98 18.40 -8.64
C ALA A 140 2.68 17.31 -7.81
N ILE A 141 2.99 16.19 -8.46
CA ILE A 141 3.61 15.03 -7.81
C ILE A 141 5.00 15.48 -7.37
N LYS A 142 5.12 15.98 -6.14
CA LYS A 142 6.42 16.06 -5.48
C LYS A 142 6.92 14.63 -5.44
N LYS A 143 7.94 14.33 -6.24
CA LYS A 143 8.57 13.01 -6.28
C LYS A 143 9.08 12.74 -4.88
N GLY A 144 8.38 11.89 -4.14
CA GLY A 144 8.87 11.35 -2.88
C GLY A 144 10.20 10.63 -3.08
N PRO A 145 11.03 10.51 -2.03
CA PRO A 145 12.28 9.77 -2.13
C PRO A 145 12.02 8.29 -2.49
N VAL A 146 13.05 7.66 -3.06
CA VAL A 146 13.08 6.21 -3.26
C VAL A 146 14.23 5.67 -2.40
N GLN A 147 13.94 4.66 -1.58
CA GLN A 147 14.91 4.08 -0.65
C GLN A 147 14.89 2.55 -0.77
N LYS A 148 15.93 1.89 -0.26
CA LYS A 148 15.93 0.43 -0.15
C LYS A 148 15.14 0.01 1.09
N VAL A 149 14.33 -1.04 0.99
CA VAL A 149 13.51 -1.49 2.14
C VAL A 149 14.38 -1.88 3.34
N GLU A 150 15.59 -2.38 3.10
CA GLU A 150 16.57 -2.75 4.12
C GLU A 150 17.05 -1.55 4.95
N GLN A 151 17.02 -0.33 4.38
CA GLN A 151 17.40 0.89 5.11
C GLN A 151 16.39 1.23 6.22
N VAL A 152 15.15 0.78 6.09
CA VAL A 152 14.08 1.04 7.07
C VAL A 152 13.91 -0.14 8.03
N LEU A 153 14.02 -1.37 7.53
CA LEU A 153 13.87 -2.57 8.36
C LEU A 153 15.13 -2.87 9.19
N GLY A 154 16.29 -2.29 8.84
CA GLY A 154 17.58 -2.69 9.38
C GLY A 154 17.99 -4.08 8.91
N ASN A 155 19.15 -4.57 9.32
CA ASN A 155 19.62 -5.93 9.01
C ASN A 155 18.76 -7.04 9.65
N ASP A 156 17.64 -6.71 10.28
CA ASP A 156 16.76 -7.61 11.01
C ASP A 156 15.79 -8.36 10.07
N ARG A 157 16.33 -8.88 8.96
CA ARG A 157 15.63 -9.76 7.99
C ARG A 157 15.41 -11.17 8.56
N SER A 158 15.62 -11.39 9.85
CA SER A 158 15.61 -12.70 10.52
C SER A 158 14.21 -13.26 10.80
N VAL A 159 13.13 -12.58 10.38
CA VAL A 159 11.76 -12.99 10.74
C VAL A 159 10.91 -13.08 9.48
N HIS A 160 10.76 -14.34 9.02
CA HIS A 160 9.90 -14.83 7.94
C HIS A 160 10.37 -14.59 6.49
N LEU A 161 11.39 -15.36 6.08
CA LEU A 161 11.29 -16.10 4.81
C LEU A 161 10.91 -17.54 5.15
N LEU A 162 9.62 -17.87 5.13
CA LEU A 162 9.21 -19.22 4.79
C LEU A 162 9.10 -19.30 3.27
N SER A 163 10.26 -19.22 2.60
CA SER A 163 10.39 -19.84 1.29
C SER A 163 10.58 -21.33 1.55
N ASP A 164 9.49 -22.03 1.90
CA ASP A 164 9.56 -23.49 2.00
C ASP A 164 9.54 -24.05 0.58
N LYS A 165 10.71 -24.59 0.25
CA LYS A 165 11.03 -25.22 -1.01
C LYS A 165 10.10 -26.42 -1.19
N THR A 166 9.28 -26.40 -2.22
CA THR A 166 8.73 -27.66 -2.76
C THR A 166 9.75 -28.19 -3.75
N ASP A 167 10.72 -28.97 -3.26
CA ASP A 167 11.50 -29.86 -4.12
C ASP A 167 10.57 -30.96 -4.66
N PRO A 168 10.63 -31.32 -5.95
CA PRO A 168 9.84 -32.41 -6.50
C PRO A 168 10.44 -33.74 -6.02
N LEU A 169 9.63 -34.56 -5.35
CA LEU A 169 9.97 -35.96 -5.07
C LEU A 169 10.10 -36.71 -6.40
N GLN A 170 11.25 -37.37 -6.57
CA GLN A 170 11.54 -38.32 -7.64
C GLN A 170 10.67 -39.57 -7.58
#